data_AF-A0ABD7MDE5-F1
#
_entry.id   AF-A0ABD7MDE5-F1
#
_cell.length_a   1.000
_cell.length_b   1.000
_cell.length_c   1.000
_cell.angle_alpha   90.00
_cell.angle_beta   90.00
_cell.angle_gamma   90.00
#
_symmetry.space_group_name_H-M   'P 1'
#
loop_
_entity.id
_entity.type
_entity.pdbx_description
1 polymer ?
#
loop_
_entity_poly.entity_id
_entity_poly.type
_entity_poly.pdbx_seq_one_letter_code
_entity_poly.pdbx_strand_id
1 'polypeptide(L)'
;MGEMSNNNIKVHLNEPEIIFLHAVLQQYLSQSCGAFVCMAAQEVIEQRESNSDSAPYTLLKNYADRFKKYSAEEQYEIDFQHRLVNRNCYLDKYGDANINDYYRDLEIKHSQRKNRASGKRVS
;
A
#
# COMPACT_ATOMS: atom_id res chain seq x y z
N MET A 1 26.75 54.64 8.74
CA MET A 1 27.76 53.57 8.88
C MET A 1 27.73 53.14 10.34
N GLY A 2 27.14 52.03 10.78
CA GLY A 2 26.30 51.01 10.15
C GLY A 2 25.44 50.39 11.27
N GLU A 3 24.17 50.10 10.99
CA GLU A 3 23.36 49.23 11.85
C GLU A 3 23.97 47.83 11.83
N MET A 4 24.37 47.31 12.99
CA MET A 4 24.66 45.88 13.13
C MET A 4 23.43 45.22 13.73
N SER A 5 22.62 44.60 12.87
CA SER A 5 21.56 43.70 13.28
C SER A 5 22.18 42.49 13.96
N ASN A 6 21.84 42.29 15.24
CA ASN A 6 22.28 41.14 16.00
C ASN A 6 21.38 39.94 15.64
N ASN A 7 21.61 39.38 14.44
CA ASN A 7 20.92 38.20 13.96
C ASN A 7 21.43 36.94 14.68
N ASN A 8 21.07 36.79 15.95
CA ASN A 8 21.10 35.49 16.63
C ASN A 8 19.73 34.83 16.51
N ILE A 9 19.23 34.66 15.28
CA ILE A 9 18.17 33.69 15.02
C ILE A 9 18.83 32.32 15.10
N LYS A 10 18.92 31.77 16.31
CA LYS A 10 19.06 30.33 16.48
C LYS A 10 17.77 29.70 15.94
N VAL A 11 17.76 29.37 14.66
CA VAL A 11 16.79 28.44 14.09
C VAL A 11 17.01 27.13 14.83
N HIS A 12 16.27 26.92 15.91
CA HIS A 12 16.06 25.57 16.41
C HIS A 12 15.27 24.88 15.31
N LEU A 13 15.96 24.08 14.50
CA LEU A 13 15.30 23.04 13.73
C LEU A 13 14.71 22.11 14.80
N ASN A 14 13.45 22.34 15.16
CA ASN A 14 12.69 21.41 15.97
C ASN A 14 12.85 20.04 15.34
N GLU A 15 13.17 19.03 16.15
CA GLU A 15 13.32 17.65 15.68
C GLU A 15 12.12 17.30 14.77
N PRO A 16 12.34 16.61 13.64
CA PRO A 16 11.24 16.25 12.77
C PRO A 16 10.20 15.47 13.56
N GLU A 17 9.01 16.05 13.68
CA GLU A 17 7.88 15.44 14.38
C GLU A 17 7.50 14.16 13.64
N ILE A 18 7.70 13.00 14.28
CA ILE A 18 7.36 11.70 13.72
C ILE A 18 5.85 11.50 13.86
N ILE A 19 5.15 11.39 12.74
CA ILE A 19 3.71 11.12 12.70
C ILE A 19 3.49 9.61 12.57
N PHE A 20 2.80 9.01 13.52
CA PHE A 20 2.39 7.60 13.46
C PHE A 20 0.97 7.47 12.91
N LEU A 21 0.83 6.85 11.74
CA LEU A 21 -0.47 6.46 11.19
C LEU A 21 -0.72 4.97 11.45
N HIS A 22 -1.65 4.65 12.34
CA HIS A 22 -2.03 3.28 12.63
C HIS A 22 -3.41 2.95 12.02
N ALA A 23 -3.43 2.01 11.07
CA ALA A 23 -4.65 1.51 10.45
C ALA A 23 -4.64 -0.02 10.39
N VAL A 24 -5.64 -0.65 11.01
CA VAL A 24 -5.85 -2.10 10.92
C VAL A 24 -6.55 -2.41 9.59
N LEU A 25 -5.78 -2.77 8.57
CA LEU A 25 -6.28 -3.12 7.22
C LEU A 25 -6.27 -4.63 6.94
N GLN A 26 -5.67 -5.42 7.83
CA GLN A 26 -5.44 -6.86 7.65
C GLN A 26 -6.52 -7.74 8.30
N GLN A 27 -7.67 -7.18 8.68
CA GLN A 27 -8.72 -7.92 9.40
C GLN A 27 -9.13 -9.22 8.69
N TYR A 28 -9.16 -9.21 7.36
CA TYR A 28 -9.51 -10.37 6.53
C TYR A 28 -8.34 -10.88 5.67
N LEU A 29 -7.16 -10.29 5.82
CA LEU A 29 -6.05 -10.39 4.87
C LEU A 29 -4.73 -10.77 5.56
N SER A 30 -4.46 -12.08 5.60
CA SER A 30 -3.26 -12.62 6.23
C SER A 30 -1.99 -12.26 5.45
N GLN A 31 -0.96 -11.77 6.14
CA GLN A 31 0.37 -11.51 5.55
C GLN A 31 0.38 -10.47 4.40
N SER A 32 -0.54 -9.51 4.42
CA SER A 32 -0.68 -8.43 3.43
C SER A 32 0.12 -7.16 3.73
N CYS A 33 0.83 -7.08 4.86
CA CYS A 33 1.52 -5.84 5.26
C CYS A 33 2.47 -5.32 4.18
N GLY A 34 3.26 -6.20 3.56
CA GLY A 34 4.13 -5.82 2.44
C GLY A 34 3.36 -5.35 1.19
N ALA A 35 2.20 -5.96 0.90
CA ALA A 35 1.34 -5.51 -0.19
C ALA A 35 0.77 -4.10 0.08
N PHE A 36 0.36 -3.81 1.32
CA PHE A 36 -0.11 -2.49 1.72
C PHE A 36 0.98 -1.42 1.63
N VAL A 37 2.25 -1.74 1.90
CA VAL A 37 3.35 -0.79 1.70
C VAL A 37 3.47 -0.40 0.23
N CYS A 38 3.41 -1.38 -0.69
CA CYS A 38 3.45 -1.10 -2.13
C CYS A 38 2.23 -0.29 -2.59
N MET A 39 1.03 -0.67 -2.15
CA MET A 39 -0.21 0.06 -2.48
C MET A 39 -0.19 1.51 -1.99
N ALA A 40 0.21 1.70 -0.74
CA ALA A 40 0.35 3.01 -0.13
C ALA A 40 1.37 3.89 -0.86
N ALA A 41 2.52 3.32 -1.25
CA ALA A 41 3.53 4.02 -2.03
C ALA A 41 3.01 4.40 -3.42
N GLN A 42 2.33 3.49 -4.11
CA GLN A 42 1.74 3.74 -5.42
C GLN A 42 0.70 4.87 -5.37
N GLU A 43 -0.21 4.86 -4.40
CA GLU A 43 -1.17 5.96 -4.20
C GLU A 43 -0.46 7.30 -4.06
N VAL A 44 0.61 7.38 -3.25
CA VAL A 44 1.34 8.63 -3.07
C VAL A 44 2.01 9.06 -4.38
N ILE A 45 2.61 8.14 -5.13
CA ILE A 45 3.25 8.44 -6.42
C ILE A 45 2.22 8.96 -7.43
N GLU A 46 1.11 8.25 -7.64
CA GLU A 46 0.05 8.63 -8.59
C GLU A 46 -0.57 9.99 -8.25
N GLN A 47 -0.75 10.26 -6.95
CA GLN A 47 -1.25 11.56 -6.49
C GLN A 47 -0.22 12.68 -6.72
N ARG A 48 1.07 12.40 -6.58
CA ARG A 48 2.12 13.39 -6.90
C ARG A 48 2.24 13.64 -8.40
N GLU A 49 2.15 12.60 -9.22
CA GLU A 49 2.19 12.70 -10.68
C GLU A 49 0.98 13.44 -11.24
N SER A 50 -0.16 13.39 -10.54
CA SER A 50 -1.36 14.18 -10.85
C SER A 50 -1.34 15.61 -10.26
N ASN A 51 -0.19 16.07 -9.76
CA ASN A 51 0.01 17.41 -9.16
C ASN A 51 -0.85 17.66 -7.90
N SER A 52 -1.11 16.63 -7.10
CA SER A 52 -1.76 16.81 -5.79
C SER A 52 -0.81 17.48 -4.79
N ASP A 53 -1.27 18.60 -4.22
CA ASP A 53 -0.59 19.31 -3.14
C ASP A 53 -0.85 18.68 -1.76
N SER A 54 -1.64 17.60 -1.70
CA SER A 54 -1.94 16.91 -0.45
C SER A 54 -0.67 16.41 0.24
N ALA A 55 -0.61 16.57 1.56
CA ALA A 55 0.47 15.99 2.34
C ALA A 55 0.43 14.45 2.27
N PRO A 56 1.59 13.74 2.30
CA PRO A 56 1.61 12.28 2.21
C PRO A 56 0.77 11.61 3.30
N TYR A 57 0.78 12.15 4.52
CA TYR A 57 -0.03 11.62 5.61
C TYR A 57 -1.55 11.63 5.27
N THR A 58 -2.02 12.69 4.61
CA THR A 58 -3.42 12.84 4.20
C THR A 58 -3.77 11.81 3.14
N LEU A 59 -2.88 11.62 2.16
CA LEU A 59 -3.07 10.62 1.09
C LEU A 59 -3.16 9.20 1.66
N LEU A 60 -2.23 8.84 2.55
CA LEU A 60 -2.19 7.52 3.19
C LEU A 60 -3.42 7.28 4.09
N LYS A 61 -3.84 8.30 4.85
CA LYS A 61 -5.06 8.23 5.66
C LYS A 61 -6.30 8.04 4.78
N ASN A 62 -6.42 8.82 3.70
CA ASN A 62 -7.55 8.72 2.77
C ASN A 62 -7.58 7.36 2.07
N TYR A 63 -6.43 6.81 1.69
CA TYR A 63 -6.32 5.46 1.17
C TYR A 63 -6.83 4.43 2.20
N ALA A 64 -6.34 4.47 3.44
CA ALA A 64 -6.77 3.56 4.49
C ALA A 64 -8.28 3.66 4.78
N ASP A 65 -8.81 4.88 4.83
CA ASP A 65 -10.24 5.15 5.07
C ASP A 65 -11.12 4.67 3.89
N ARG A 66 -10.64 4.78 2.64
CA ARG A 66 -11.32 4.20 1.46
C ARG A 66 -11.26 2.68 1.50
N PHE A 67 -10.10 2.11 1.80
CA PHE A 67 -9.91 0.67 1.81
C PHE A 67 -10.87 -0.05 2.77
N LYS A 68 -11.07 0.54 3.96
CA LYS A 68 -12.01 0.02 4.98
C LYS A 68 -13.48 0.03 4.55
N LYS A 69 -13.86 0.82 3.55
CA LYS A 69 -15.24 0.88 3.05
C LYS A 69 -15.57 -0.26 2.10
N TYR A 70 -14.57 -0.90 1.51
CA TYR A 70 -14.78 -2.07 0.67
C TYR A 70 -15.28 -3.26 1.49
N SER A 71 -16.11 -4.09 0.87
CA SER A 71 -16.49 -5.39 1.39
C SER A 71 -15.28 -6.31 1.57
N ALA A 72 -15.42 -7.37 2.36
CA ALA A 72 -14.34 -8.34 2.55
C ALA A 72 -13.90 -9.03 1.24
N GLU A 73 -14.83 -9.18 0.28
CA GLU A 73 -14.53 -9.74 -1.04
C GLU A 73 -13.74 -8.76 -1.90
N GLU A 74 -14.14 -7.49 -1.95
CA GLU A 74 -13.41 -6.44 -2.66
C GLU A 74 -12.02 -6.20 -2.06
N GLN A 75 -11.90 -6.16 -0.72
CA GLN A 75 -10.61 -6.05 -0.05
C GLN A 75 -9.67 -7.21 -0.42
N TYR A 76 -10.21 -8.43 -0.51
CA TYR A 76 -9.44 -9.59 -0.93
C TYR A 76 -9.02 -9.52 -2.40
N GLU A 77 -9.90 -9.09 -3.29
CA GLU A 77 -9.56 -8.96 -4.71
C GLU A 77 -8.47 -7.90 -4.91
N ILE A 78 -8.58 -6.74 -4.23
CA ILE A 78 -7.57 -5.68 -4.27
C ILE A 78 -6.22 -6.23 -3.77
N ASP A 79 -6.18 -6.89 -2.62
CA ASP A 79 -4.95 -7.50 -2.08
C ASP A 79 -4.35 -8.53 -3.05
N PHE A 80 -5.19 -9.40 -3.61
CA PHE A 80 -4.76 -10.44 -4.53
C PHE A 80 -4.13 -9.85 -5.79
N GLN A 81 -4.77 -8.87 -6.44
CA GLN A 81 -4.23 -8.23 -7.64
C GLN A 81 -2.89 -7.55 -7.38
N HIS A 82 -2.77 -6.81 -6.27
CA HIS A 82 -1.50 -6.15 -5.93
C HIS A 82 -0.38 -7.15 -5.65
N ARG A 83 -0.70 -8.26 -4.98
CA ARG A 83 0.25 -9.36 -4.79
C ARG A 83 0.74 -9.91 -6.12
N LEU A 84 -0.13 -10.10 -7.11
CA LEU A 84 0.27 -10.53 -8.47
C LEU A 84 1.18 -9.50 -9.15
N VAL A 85 0.85 -8.20 -9.06
CA VAL A 85 1.71 -7.13 -9.58
C VAL A 85 3.10 -7.17 -8.93
N ASN A 86 3.16 -7.30 -7.61
CA ASN A 86 4.43 -7.39 -6.88
C ASN A 86 5.26 -8.61 -7.30
N ARG A 87 4.61 -9.77 -7.47
CA ARG A 87 5.27 -10.98 -7.97
C ARG A 87 5.82 -10.77 -9.38
N ASN A 88 5.03 -10.20 -10.27
CA ASN A 88 5.44 -9.97 -11.65
C ASN A 88 6.59 -8.96 -11.73
N CYS A 89 6.57 -7.91 -10.90
CA CYS A 89 7.69 -6.97 -10.78
C CYS A 89 8.96 -7.66 -10.27
N TYR A 90 8.84 -8.57 -9.30
CA TYR A 90 9.97 -9.38 -8.82
C TYR A 90 10.52 -10.28 -9.93
N LEU A 91 9.65 -10.97 -10.67
CA LEU A 91 10.04 -11.81 -11.81
C LEU A 91 10.76 -11.01 -12.90
N ASP A 92 10.23 -9.85 -13.27
CA ASP A 92 10.83 -8.97 -14.28
C ASP A 92 12.22 -8.49 -13.85
N LYS A 93 12.37 -8.11 -12.57
CA LYS A 93 13.62 -7.58 -12.05
C LYS A 93 14.70 -8.64 -11.82
N TYR A 94 14.33 -9.82 -11.34
CA TYR A 94 15.30 -10.81 -10.86
C TYR A 94 15.31 -12.12 -11.66
N GLY A 95 14.31 -12.36 -12.50
CA GLY A 95 14.20 -13.60 -13.29
C GLY A 95 13.98 -14.87 -12.45
N ASP A 96 13.76 -14.75 -11.13
CA ASP A 96 13.66 -15.90 -10.22
C ASP A 96 12.22 -16.44 -10.19
N ALA A 97 11.99 -17.46 -11.01
CA ALA A 97 10.69 -18.15 -11.12
C ALA A 97 10.26 -18.89 -9.85
N ASN A 98 11.14 -19.13 -8.87
CA ASN A 98 10.79 -19.79 -7.62
C ASN A 98 9.79 -18.96 -6.79
N ILE A 99 9.71 -17.65 -7.04
CA ILE A 99 8.69 -16.80 -6.42
C ILE A 99 7.27 -17.32 -6.68
N ASN A 100 7.02 -18.02 -7.79
CA ASN A 100 5.70 -18.56 -8.10
C ASN A 100 5.21 -19.60 -7.08
N ASP A 101 6.12 -20.34 -6.45
CA ASP A 101 5.77 -21.35 -5.45
C ASP A 101 5.15 -20.70 -4.22
N TYR A 102 5.67 -19.54 -3.79
CA TYR A 102 5.13 -18.76 -2.68
C TYR A 102 3.73 -18.20 -2.97
N TYR A 103 3.36 -18.06 -4.24
CA TYR A 103 2.07 -17.51 -4.67
C TYR A 103 1.05 -18.59 -5.07
N ARG A 104 1.47 -19.85 -5.20
CA ARG A 104 0.59 -20.93 -5.66
C ARG A 104 -0.65 -21.08 -4.77
N ASP A 105 -0.46 -21.09 -3.45
CA ASP A 105 -1.56 -21.21 -2.49
C ASP A 105 -2.53 -20.03 -2.56
N LEU A 106 -2.00 -18.84 -2.84
CA LEU A 106 -2.79 -17.61 -3.00
C LEU A 106 -3.72 -17.74 -4.23
N GLU A 107 -3.19 -18.22 -5.36
CA GLU A 107 -3.95 -18.44 -6.60
C GLU A 107 -5.02 -19.52 -6.46
N ILE A 108 -4.70 -20.62 -5.75
CA ILE A 108 -5.66 -21.70 -5.48
C ILE A 108 -6.82 -21.16 -4.63
N LYS A 109 -6.52 -20.45 -3.53
CA LYS A 109 -7.55 -19.83 -2.66
C LYS A 109 -8.42 -18.85 -3.43
N HIS A 110 -7.83 -18.04 -4.30
CA HIS A 110 -8.56 -17.10 -5.16
C HIS A 110 -9.50 -17.82 -6.13
N SER A 111 -9.01 -18.84 -6.83
CA SER A 111 -9.80 -19.66 -7.76
C SER A 111 -10.97 -20.36 -7.07
N GLN A 112 -10.74 -20.92 -5.87
CA GLN A 112 -11.80 -21.52 -5.06
C GLN A 112 -12.88 -20.52 -4.66
N ARG A 113 -12.50 -19.29 -4.29
CA ARG A 113 -13.47 -18.22 -3.99
C ARG A 113 -14.30 -17.85 -5.22
N LYS A 114 -13.67 -17.67 -6.39
CA LYS A 114 -14.40 -17.40 -7.64
C LYS A 114 -15.34 -18.53 -8.06
N ASN A 115 -14.95 -19.79 -7.87
CA ASN A 115 -15.80 -20.94 -8.17
C ASN A 115 -17.02 -21.00 -7.24
N ARG A 116 -16.84 -20.70 -5.94
CA ARG A 116 -17.96 -20.58 -4.98
C ARG A 116 -18.91 -19.45 -5.35
N ALA A 117 -18.39 -18.26 -5.69
CA ALA A 117 -19.20 -17.11 -6.10
C ALA A 117 -19.98 -17.37 -7.40
N SER A 118 -19.42 -18.14 -8.33
CA SER A 118 -20.05 -18.47 -9.62
C SER A 118 -20.94 -19.72 -9.60
N GLY A 119 -21.10 -20.40 -8.45
CA GLY A 119 -21.90 -21.61 -8.34
C GLY A 119 -21.34 -22.84 -9.07
N LYS A 120 -20.11 -22.76 -9.59
CA LYS A 120 -19.44 -23.89 -10.25
C LYS A 120 -18.99 -24.90 -9.19
N ARG A 121 -19.61 -26.08 -9.17
CA ARG A 121 -19.10 -27.22 -8.39
C ARG A 121 -17.74 -27.62 -8.96
N VAL A 122 -16.72 -27.65 -8.10
CA VAL A 122 -15.41 -28.23 -8.44
C VAL A 122 -15.63 -29.74 -8.47
N SER A 123 -15.64 -30.31 -9.67
CA SER A 123 -15.74 -31.75 -9.92
C SER A 123 -14.42 -32.47 -9.69
#